data_AF-W4LNL9-F1
#
_entry.id   AF-W4LNL9-F1
#
_cell.length_a   1.000
_cell.length_b   1.000
_cell.length_c   1.000
_cell.angle_alpha   90.00
_cell.angle_beta   90.00
_cell.angle_gamma   90.00
#
_symmetry.space_group_name_H-M   'P 1'
#
loop_
_entity.id
_entity.type
_entity.pdbx_description
1 polymer ?
#
loop_
_entity_poly.entity_id
_entity_poly.type
_entity_poly.pdbx_seq_one_letter_code
_entity_poly.pdbx_strand_id
1 'polypeptide(L)' 'MKFLADECCDAAMVKALRDDGHDVLYAVESLRGASDDGLLSLAFREGARS' A
#
# COMPACT_ATOMS: atom_id res chain seq x y z
N MET A 1 9.61 -8.41 -5.73
CA MET A 1 9.76 -7.68 -4.44
C MET A 1 8.39 -7.26 -3.93
N LYS A 2 8.28 -6.91 -2.65
CA LYS A 2 7.04 -6.37 -2.05
C LYS A 2 7.15 -4.86 -1.92
N PHE A 3 6.19 -4.14 -2.50
CA PHE A 3 6.10 -2.68 -2.43
C PHE A 3 4.78 -2.27 -1.78
N LEU A 4 4.82 -1.22 -0.96
CA LEU A 4 3.64 -0.56 -0.42
C LEU A 4 3.51 0.79 -1.15
N ALA A 5 2.42 0.95 -1.89
CA ALA A 5 2.10 2.19 -2.59
C ALA A 5 1.11 2.99 -1.75
N ASP A 6 1.48 4.24 -1.47
CA ASP A 6 0.67 5.20 -0.72
C ASP A 6 -0.50 5.70 -1.58
N GLU A 7 -1.53 6.25 -0.94
CA GLU A 7 -2.72 6.78 -1.64
C GLU A 7 -2.42 7.92 -2.62
N CYS A 8 -1.33 8.65 -2.37
CA CYS A 8 -0.86 9.72 -3.24
C CYS A 8 -0.13 9.20 -4.49
N CYS A 9 0.20 7.89 -4.54
CA CYS A 9 0.84 7.30 -5.71
C CYS A 9 -0.17 7.07 -6.84
N ASP A 10 0.25 7.43 -8.07
CA ASP A 10 -0.52 7.18 -9.27
C ASP A 10 -0.82 5.69 -9.48
N ALA A 11 -2.10 5.37 -9.70
CA ALA A 11 -2.54 4.00 -9.98
C ALA A 11 -1.87 3.39 -11.22
N ALA A 12 -1.43 4.22 -12.18
CA ALA A 12 -0.66 3.79 -13.35
C ALA A 12 0.71 3.22 -12.95
N MET A 13 1.37 3.80 -11.94
CA MET A 13 2.65 3.31 -11.43
C MET A 13 2.48 1.99 -10.67
N VAL A 14 1.43 1.88 -9.84
CA VAL A 14 1.07 0.63 -9.15
C VAL A 14 0.81 -0.48 -10.17
N LYS A 15 0.07 -0.20 -11.23
CA LYS A 15 -0.20 -1.16 -12.29
C LYS A 15 1.08 -1.59 -13.02
N ALA A 16 1.97 -0.67 -13.36
CA ALA A 16 3.22 -1.00 -14.04
C ALA A 16 4.11 -1.94 -13.20
N LEU A 17 4.22 -1.68 -11.89
CA LEU A 17 4.99 -2.53 -10.97
C LEU A 17 4.36 -3.93 -10.83
N ARG A 18 3.03 -4.02 -10.80
CA ARG A 18 2.33 -5.32 -10.79
C ARG A 18 2.52 -6.10 -12.09
N ASP A 19 2.51 -5.41 -13.23
CA ASP A 19 2.76 -6.00 -14.56
C ASP A 19 4.19 -6.57 -14.66
N ASP A 20 5.16 -5.93 -14.02
CA ASP A 20 6.54 -6.41 -13.89
C ASP A 20 6.69 -7.61 -12.92
N GLY A 21 5.59 -8.08 -12.35
CA GLY A 21 5.56 -9.22 -11.43
C GLY A 21 5.97 -8.87 -10.00
N HIS A 22 5.93 -7.59 -9.63
CA HIS A 22 6.10 -7.19 -8.24
C HIS A 22 4.79 -7.25 -7.46
N ASP A 23 4.90 -7.61 -6.19
CA ASP A 23 3.76 -7.70 -5.27
C ASP A 23 3.54 -6.32 -4.65
N VAL A 24 2.52 -5.60 -5.13
CA VAL A 24 2.26 -4.21 -4.73
C VAL A 24 0.97 -4.12 -3.95
N LEU A 25 1.09 -3.78 -2.66
CA LEU A 25 -0.03 -3.43 -1.79
C LEU A 25 -0.34 -1.95 -1.97
N TYR A 26 -1.52 -1.61 -2.47
CA TYR A 26 -1.91 -0.22 -2.71
C TYR A 26 -2.87 0.22 -1.61
N ALA A 27 -2.46 1.21 -0.82
CA ALA A 27 -3.21 1.68 0.34
C ALA A 27 -4.62 2.14 -0.04
N VAL A 28 -4.78 2.81 -1.18
CA VAL A 28 -6.10 3.19 -1.74
C VAL A 28 -7.00 1.99 -1.97
N GLU A 29 -6.50 0.87 -2.48
CA GLU A 29 -7.32 -0.31 -2.79
C GLU A 29 -7.60 -1.18 -1.57
N SER A 30 -6.63 -1.30 -0.65
CA SER A 30 -6.79 -2.10 0.57
C SER A 30 -7.62 -1.40 1.66
N LEU A 31 -7.76 -0.08 1.61
CA LEU A 31 -8.39 0.74 2.67
C LEU A 31 -9.48 1.69 2.14
N ARG A 32 -10.18 1.37 1.04
CA ARG A 32 -11.36 2.16 0.61
C ARG A 32 -12.41 2.20 1.74
N GLY A 33 -12.41 3.28 2.51
CA GLY A 33 -13.33 3.52 3.63
C GLY A 33 -12.75 3.36 5.04
N ALA A 34 -11.45 3.11 5.21
CA ALA A 34 -10.82 3.21 6.52
C ALA A 34 -10.38 4.65 6.78
N SER A 35 -10.74 5.20 7.94
CA SER A 35 -10.22 6.48 8.41
C SER A 35 -8.69 6.43 8.56
N ASP A 36 -8.00 7.57 8.43
CA ASP A 36 -6.55 7.75 8.66
C ASP A 36 -5.98 6.91 9.83
N ASP A 37 -6.71 6.82 10.94
CA ASP A 37 -6.36 6.01 12.13
C ASP A 37 -6.13 4.51 11.83
N GLY A 38 -6.92 3.94 10.92
CA GLY A 38 -6.79 2.55 10.49
C GLY A 38 -5.54 2.32 9.64
N LEU A 39 -5.17 3.32 8.84
CA LEU A 39 -3.99 3.30 7.97
C LEU A 39 -2.71 3.42 8.81
N LEU A 40 -2.71 4.33 9.80
CA LEU A 40 -1.62 4.49 10.78
C LEU A 40 -1.44 3.23 11.64
N SER A 41 -2.53 2.60 12.09
CA SER A 41 -2.45 1.35 12.88
C SER A 41 -1.88 0.18 12.06
N LEU A 42 -2.22 0.10 10.77
CA LEU A 42 -1.68 -0.94 9.89
C LEU A 42 -0.20 -0.73 9.60
N ALA A 43 0.21 0.52 9.29
CA ALA A 43 1.60 0.89 9.07
C ALA A 43 2.46 0.64 10.32
N PHE A 44 1.93 0.94 11.51
CA PHE A 44 2.60 0.63 12.78
C PHE A 44 2.75 -0.88 12.99
N ARG A 45 1.74 -1.67 12.64
CA ARG A 45 1.76 -3.13 12.80
C ARG A 45 2.70 -3.83 11.83
N GLU A 46 2.78 -3.35 10.60
CA GLU A 46 3.63 -3.94 9.55
C GLU A 46 5.09 -3.42 9.63
N GLY A 47 5.31 -2.20 10.11
CA GLY A 47 6.65 -1.60 10.29
C GLY A 47 7.37 -1.96 11.59
N ALA A 48 6.67 -2.49 12.61
CA ALA A 48 7.22 -2.80 13.93
C ALA A 48 7.81 -4.21 14.10
N ARG A 49 8.21 -4.88 13.01
CA ARG A 49 9.06 -6.09 13.13
C ARG A 49 10.53 -5.69 13.09
N SER A 50 11.07 -5.43 14.28
CA SER A 50 12.52 -5.51 14.56
C SER A 50 13.05 -6.93 14.39
#